data_AF-A0A392VD38-F1
#
_entry.id   AF-A0A392VD38-F1
#
_cell.length_a   1.000
_cell.length_b   1.000
_cell.length_c   1.000
_cell.angle_alpha   90.00
_cell.angle_beta   90.00
_cell.angle_gamma   90.00
#
_symmetry.space_group_name_H-M   'P 1'
#
loop_
_entity.id
_entity.type
_entity.pdbx_description
1 polymer ?
#
loop_
_entity_poly.entity_id
_entity_poly.type
_entity_poly.pdbx_seq_one_letter_code
_entity_poly.pdbx_strand_id
1 'polypeptide(L)' 'EGAVNWLEEVEIIFEAMGCSEENKVTLGTYVLREEANHWWKNARQRLGAGGAVITWERFKREFLIKYFPADV' A
#
# COMPACT_ATOMS: atom_id res chain seq x y z
N GLU A 1 11.21 1.84 10.85
CA GLU A 1 11.25 0.36 10.97
C GLU A 1 9.86 -0.28 10.89
N GLY A 2 8.91 0.02 11.78
CA GLY A 2 7.60 -0.67 11.80
C GLY A 2 6.81 -0.70 10.48
N ALA A 3 6.80 0.38 9.69
CA ALA A 3 6.13 0.43 8.39
C ALA A 3 6.86 -0.38 7.29
N VAL A 4 8.20 -0.46 7.34
CA VAL A 4 8.97 -1.32 6.41
C VAL A 4 8.72 -2.78 6.75
N ASN A 5 8.83 -3.15 8.03
CA ASN A 5 8.59 -4.53 8.47
C ASN A 5 7.16 -4.99 8.13
N TRP A 6 6.15 -4.12 8.34
CA TRP A 6 4.77 -4.42 7.95
C TRP A 6 4.66 -4.70 6.46
N LEU A 7 5.35 -3.92 5.62
CA LEU A 7 5.30 -4.09 4.18
C LEU A 7 5.96 -5.40 3.74
N GLU A 8 7.12 -5.73 4.31
CA GLU A 8 7.82 -6.99 4.08
C GLU A 8 6.96 -8.20 4.47
N GLU A 9 6.31 -8.17 5.64
CA GLU A 9 5.42 -9.26 6.08
C GLU A 9 4.24 -9.46 5.12
N VAL A 10 3.62 -8.36 4.65
CA VAL A 10 2.54 -8.44 3.67
C VAL A 10 3.02 -9.01 2.33
N GLU A 11 4.22 -8.66 1.88
CA GLU A 11 4.78 -9.21 0.64
C GLU A 11 5.08 -10.71 0.76
N ILE A 12 5.60 -11.17 1.90
CA ILE A 12 5.79 -12.60 2.21
C ILE A 12 4.45 -13.34 2.17
N ILE A 13 3.39 -12.77 2.77
CA ILE A 13 2.05 -13.38 2.74
C ILE A 13 1.53 -13.49 1.31
N PHE A 14 1.69 -12.46 0.48
CA PHE A 14 1.26 -12.52 -0.90
C PHE A 14 1.99 -13.57 -1.72
N GLU A 15 3.29 -13.71 -1.51
CA GLU A 15 4.09 -14.76 -2.15
C GLU A 15 3.61 -16.15 -1.71
N ALA A 16 3.49 -16.38 -0.40
CA ALA A 16 3.05 -17.66 0.16
C ALA A 16 1.65 -18.06 -0.32
N MET A 17 0.75 -17.08 -0.49
CA MET A 17 -0.63 -17.29 -0.94
C MET A 17 -0.80 -17.31 -2.46
N GLY A 18 0.26 -17.02 -3.24
CA GLY A 18 0.18 -16.91 -4.70
C GLY A 18 -0.76 -15.79 -5.17
N CYS A 19 -0.81 -14.67 -4.45
CA CYS A 19 -1.71 -13.57 -4.76
C CYS A 19 -1.35 -12.91 -6.10
N SER A 20 -2.35 -12.77 -6.97
CA SER A 20 -2.17 -12.08 -8.25
C SER A 20 -1.96 -10.57 -8.05
N GLU A 21 -1.24 -9.94 -8.99
CA GLU A 21 -0.94 -8.50 -8.93
C GLU A 21 -2.19 -7.63 -8.84
N GLU A 22 -3.29 -8.04 -9.47
CA GLU A 22 -4.56 -7.30 -9.45
C GLU A 22 -5.21 -7.30 -8.05
N ASN A 23 -4.94 -8.32 -7.24
CA ASN A 23 -5.56 -8.49 -5.92
C ASN A 23 -4.74 -7.89 -4.79
N LYS A 24 -3.42 -7.72 -4.96
CA LYS A 24 -2.49 -7.27 -3.91
C LYS A 24 -2.90 -5.95 -3.27
N VAL A 25 -3.30 -4.94 -4.06
CA VAL A 25 -3.73 -3.64 -3.49
C VAL A 25 -4.97 -3.79 -2.64
N THR A 26 -5.97 -4.54 -3.10
CA THR A 26 -7.20 -4.77 -2.35
C THR A 26 -6.93 -5.49 -1.03
N LEU A 27 -6.14 -6.57 -1.07
CA LEU A 27 -5.83 -7.38 0.11
C LEU A 27 -4.92 -6.66 1.09
N GLY A 28 -3.85 -6.02 0.61
CA GLY A 28 -2.86 -5.35 1.46
C GLY A 28 -3.44 -4.11 2.13
N THR A 29 -4.39 -3.45 1.47
CA THR A 29 -5.03 -2.27 2.06
C THR A 29 -6.19 -2.63 3.01
N TYR A 30 -6.72 -3.85 2.94
CA TYR A 30 -7.74 -4.35 3.86
C TYR A 30 -7.24 -4.48 5.30
N VAL A 31 -5.95 -4.80 5.48
CA VAL A 31 -5.35 -4.98 6.80
C VAL A 31 -4.85 -3.66 7.42
N LEU A 32 -4.88 -2.55 6.68
CA LEU A 32 -4.57 -1.23 7.23
C LEU A 32 -5.54 -0.85 8.34
N ARG A 33 -5.00 -0.23 9.40
CA ARG A 33 -5.76 0.21 10.57
C ARG A 33 -5.63 1.72 10.76
N GLU A 34 -6.64 2.30 11.39
CA GLU A 34 -6.64 3.68 11.91
C GLU A 34 -6.11 4.72 10.90
N GLU A 35 -5.03 5.43 11.25
CA GLU A 35 -4.43 6.51 10.45
C GLU A 35 -4.04 6.03 9.06
N ALA A 36 -3.48 4.82 8.92
CA ALA A 36 -3.06 4.28 7.64
C ALA A 36 -4.25 4.00 6.71
N ASN A 37 -5.37 3.51 7.25
CA ASN A 37 -6.58 3.32 6.45
C ASN A 37 -7.19 4.66 6.02
N HIS A 38 -7.21 5.66 6.91
CA HIS A 38 -7.69 7.01 6.57
C HIS A 38 -6.82 7.67 5.50
N TRP A 39 -5.49 7.59 5.64
CA TRP A 39 -4.55 8.07 4.64
C TRP A 39 -4.79 7.38 3.30
N TRP A 40 -4.90 6.04 3.29
CA TRP A 40 -5.06 5.29 2.05
C TRP A 40 -6.35 5.65 1.30
N LYS A 41 -7.47 5.86 2.00
CA LYS A 41 -8.73 6.30 1.36
C LYS A 41 -8.56 7.61 0.58
N ASN A 42 -7.83 8.57 1.14
CA ASN A 42 -7.55 9.86 0.49
C ASN A 42 -6.54 9.70 -0.66
N ALA A 43 -5.45 8.96 -0.43
CA ALA A 43 -4.44 8.69 -1.45
C ALA A 43 -5.07 7.97 -2.66
N ARG A 44 -5.92 6.96 -2.42
CA ARG A 44 -6.60 6.19 -3.47
C ARG A 44 -7.46 7.06 -4.38
N GLN A 45 -8.17 8.04 -3.84
CA GLN A 45 -8.95 9.00 -4.65
C GLN A 45 -8.04 9.82 -5.57
N ARG A 46 -6.92 10.33 -5.05
CA ARG A 46 -5.93 11.09 -5.83
C ARG A 46 -5.24 10.24 -6.89
N LEU A 47 -4.83 9.02 -6.54
CA LEU A 47 -4.05 8.14 -7.41
C LEU A 47 -4.89 7.49 -8.51
N GLY A 48 -6.18 7.22 -8.24
CA GLY A 48 -7.14 6.64 -9.16
C GLY A 48 -7.91 7.66 -10.01
N ALA A 49 -7.60 8.94 -9.89
CA ALA A 49 -8.19 9.98 -10.73
C ALA A 49 -7.99 9.64 -12.22
N GLY A 50 -9.04 9.83 -13.03
CA GLY A 50 -9.01 9.49 -14.46
C GLY A 50 -9.08 7.98 -14.77
N GLY A 51 -9.46 7.14 -13.81
CA GLY A 51 -9.59 5.69 -14.02
C GLY A 51 -8.26 4.93 -13.99
N ALA A 52 -7.20 5.55 -13.48
CA ALA A 52 -5.90 4.91 -13.37
C ALA A 52 -5.95 3.72 -12.41
N VAL A 53 -5.51 2.55 -12.88
CA VAL A 53 -5.29 1.38 -12.02
C VAL A 53 -4.12 1.67 -11.10
N ILE A 54 -4.32 1.43 -9.80
CA ILE A 54 -3.25 1.55 -8.81
C ILE A 54 -2.64 0.18 -8.63
N THR A 55 -1.37 0.04 -9.00
CA THR A 55 -0.60 -1.19 -8.81
C THR A 55 -0.08 -1.30 -7.37
N TRP A 56 0.28 -2.51 -6.96
CA TRP A 56 0.92 -2.74 -5.66
C TRP A 56 2.21 -1.94 -5.53
N GLU A 57 3.03 -1.89 -6.57
CA GLU A 57 4.26 -1.09 -6.60
C GLU A 57 4.00 0.41 -6.37
N ARG A 58 2.93 0.95 -6.98
CA ARG A 58 2.54 2.34 -6.76
C ARG A 58 2.05 2.59 -5.33
N PHE A 59 1.32 1.63 -4.75
CA PHE A 59 0.95 1.68 -3.32
C PHE A 59 2.20 1.73 -2.43
N LYS A 60 3.16 0.81 -2.62
CA LYS A 60 4.41 0.74 -1.83
C LYS A 60 5.16 2.07 -1.85
N ARG A 61 5.33 2.64 -3.04
CA ARG A 61 6.01 3.94 -3.19
C ARG A 61 5.34 5.04 -2.38
N GLU A 62 4.02 5.20 -2.51
CA GLU A 62 3.28 6.25 -1.79
C GLU A 62 3.23 5.99 -0.28
N PHE A 63 3.15 4.73 0.13
CA PHE A 63 3.20 4.31 1.53
C PHE A 63 4.54 4.66 2.16
N LEU A 64 5.65 4.34 1.49
CA LEU A 64 6.98 4.68 1.96
C LEU A 64 7.19 6.20 2.00
N ILE A 65 6.73 6.96 1.01
CA ILE A 65 6.79 8.44 1.04
C ILE A 65 6.04 9.01 2.25
N LYS A 66 4.89 8.43 2.61
CA LYS A 66 4.07 8.89 3.75
C LYS A 66 4.75 8.64 5.10
N TYR A 67 5.34 7.46 5.29
CA TYR A 67 5.90 7.04 6.59
C TYR A 67 7.41 7.26 6.73
N PHE A 68 8.10 7.49 5.61
CA PHE A 68 9.51 7.82 5.52
C PHE A 68 9.69 8.98 4.54
N PRO A 69 9.15 10.17 4.85
CA PRO A 69 9.50 11.36 4.07
C PRO A 69 11.02 11.51 4.16
N ALA A 70 11.71 11.61 3.02
CA ALA A 70 13.12 11.99 3.05
C ALA A 70 13.21 13.32 3.80
N ASP A 71 13.97 13.34 4.89
CA ASP A 71 14.16 14.53 5.72
C ASP A 71 14.53 15.72 4.81
N VAL A 72 13.79 16.82 4.96
CA VAL A 72 14.20 18.16 4.51
C VAL A 72 14.91 18.82 5.68
#